data_AF-A0A2T6NIT2-F1
#
_entry.id   AF-A0A2T6NIT2-F1
#
_cell.length_a   1.000
_cell.length_b   1.000
_cell.length_c   1.000
_cell.angle_alpha   90.00
_cell.angle_beta   90.00
_cell.angle_gamma   90.00
#
_symmetry.space_group_name_H-M   'P 1'
#
loop_
_entity.id
_entity.type
_entity.pdbx_description
1 polymer ?
#
loop_
_entity_poly.entity_id
_entity_poly.type
_entity_poly.pdbx_seq_one_letter_code
_entity_poly.pdbx_strand_id
1 'polypeptide(L)'
;MCRKRLCFGNYGAIGKRGAWEIEHSRPQSKDGTDHMNNLYAACVSCNRSKGNGTTASARAPNGYRRAPLSKQKKNQNALKWGAAGSLVALFVPPPLRLVAFVAGAAAGALLGHDSEPE
;
A
#
# COMPACT_ATOMS: atom_id res chain seq x y z
N MET A 1 7.65 -1.59 -5.55
CA MET A 1 8.97 -1.03 -5.18
C MET A 1 8.89 0.48 -4.98
N CYS A 2 8.62 1.27 -6.02
CA CYS A 2 8.56 2.74 -5.92
C CYS A 2 7.18 3.33 -5.53
N ARG A 3 6.15 2.49 -5.35
CA ARG A 3 4.74 2.86 -5.07
C ARG A 3 4.07 3.79 -6.12
N LYS A 4 4.65 3.95 -7.30
CA LYS A 4 3.99 4.66 -8.42
C LYS A 4 2.70 3.94 -8.81
N ARG A 5 1.67 4.73 -9.18
CA ARG A 5 0.42 4.20 -9.73
C ARG A 5 0.68 3.55 -11.10
N LEU A 6 0.20 2.33 -11.27
CA LEU A 6 0.30 1.58 -12.51
C LEU A 6 -1.02 1.70 -13.30
N CYS A 7 -0.93 1.62 -14.63
CA CYS A 7 -2.09 1.57 -15.50
C CYS A 7 -2.25 0.14 -15.99
N PHE A 8 -3.39 -0.49 -15.69
CA PHE A 8 -3.64 -1.90 -16.03
C PHE A 8 -3.39 -2.18 -17.51
N GLY A 9 -3.87 -1.32 -18.42
CA GLY A 9 -3.72 -1.46 -19.86
C GLY A 9 -2.32 -1.17 -20.44
N ASN A 10 -1.36 -0.73 -19.62
CA ASN A 10 0.00 -0.41 -20.07
C ASN A 10 1.01 -1.53 -19.74
N TYR A 11 0.56 -2.79 -19.71
CA TYR A 11 1.45 -3.93 -19.57
C TYR A 11 2.46 -3.98 -20.72
N GLY A 12 3.76 -4.06 -20.41
CA GLY A 12 4.84 -4.11 -21.41
C GLY A 12 5.02 -2.85 -22.26
N ALA A 13 4.23 -1.80 -22.04
CA ALA A 13 4.24 -0.58 -22.84
C ALA A 13 5.38 0.38 -22.40
N ILE A 14 6.64 -0.02 -22.62
CA ILE A 14 7.84 0.70 -22.22
C ILE A 14 7.76 2.19 -22.61
N GLY A 15 8.08 3.08 -21.67
CA GLY A 15 8.02 4.53 -21.88
C GLY A 15 6.65 5.17 -21.62
N LYS A 16 5.56 4.40 -21.54
CA LYS A 16 4.24 4.95 -21.17
C LYS A 16 4.12 5.20 -19.67
N ARG A 17 3.36 6.24 -19.30
CA ARG A 17 3.03 6.52 -17.90
C ARG A 17 2.27 5.34 -17.30
N GLY A 18 2.74 4.86 -16.14
CA GLY A 18 2.14 3.71 -15.46
C GLY A 18 2.40 2.37 -16.14
N ALA A 19 3.35 2.30 -17.08
CA ALA A 19 3.78 1.05 -17.67
C ALA A 19 4.36 0.09 -16.63
N TRP A 20 4.07 -1.19 -16.80
CA TRP A 20 4.43 -2.21 -15.83
C TRP A 20 4.71 -3.56 -16.49
N GLU A 21 5.46 -4.39 -15.77
CA GLU A 21 5.82 -5.76 -16.13
C GLU A 21 5.58 -6.67 -14.91
N ILE A 22 5.47 -7.98 -15.15
CA ILE A 22 5.46 -8.98 -14.07
C ILE A 22 6.87 -9.06 -13.47
N GLU A 23 6.93 -9.12 -12.15
CA GLU A 23 8.17 -9.18 -11.38
C GLU A 23 8.11 -10.30 -10.33
N HIS A 24 9.18 -11.10 -10.27
CA HIS A 24 9.37 -12.11 -9.24
C HIS A 24 10.01 -11.52 -7.99
N SER A 25 9.33 -11.60 -6.85
CA SER A 25 9.81 -10.99 -5.61
C SER A 25 11.12 -11.57 -5.12
N ARG A 26 11.21 -12.90 -5.16
CA ARG A 26 12.46 -13.65 -5.15
C ARG A 26 12.73 -14.08 -6.60
N PRO A 27 13.86 -13.71 -7.21
CA PRO A 27 14.20 -14.13 -8.57
C PRO A 27 14.34 -15.64 -8.69
N GLN A 28 14.03 -16.20 -9.86
CA GLN A 28 14.22 -17.63 -10.14
C GLN A 28 15.66 -18.09 -9.93
N SER A 29 16.65 -17.24 -10.24
CA SER A 29 18.08 -17.50 -9.97
C SER A 29 18.44 -17.63 -8.48
N LYS A 30 17.48 -17.38 -7.58
CA LYS A 30 17.62 -17.49 -6.12
C LYS A 30 16.45 -18.31 -5.55
N ASP A 31 16.01 -19.36 -6.23
CA ASP A 31 14.89 -20.24 -5.82
C ASP A 31 13.50 -19.57 -5.80
N GLY A 32 13.34 -18.47 -6.53
CA GLY A 32 12.01 -17.93 -6.83
C GLY A 32 11.21 -18.85 -7.74
N THR A 33 9.89 -18.85 -7.58
CA THR A 33 8.96 -19.67 -8.36
C THR A 33 7.91 -18.82 -9.06
N ASP A 34 7.16 -19.40 -9.99
CA ASP A 34 6.04 -18.75 -10.67
C ASP A 34 4.72 -18.83 -9.88
N HIS A 35 4.79 -19.16 -8.59
CA HIS A 35 3.63 -19.11 -7.72
C HIS A 35 3.14 -17.67 -7.56
N MET A 36 1.82 -17.47 -7.52
CA MET A 36 1.19 -16.15 -7.46
C MET A 36 1.59 -15.31 -6.23
N ASN A 37 2.08 -15.92 -5.16
CA ASN A 37 2.62 -15.20 -4.00
C ASN A 37 4.00 -14.55 -4.25
N ASN A 38 4.68 -14.97 -5.31
CA ASN A 38 5.97 -14.43 -5.74
C ASN A 38 5.86 -13.46 -6.91
N LEU A 39 4.69 -13.33 -7.56
CA LEU A 39 4.50 -12.48 -8.73
C LEU A 39 3.82 -11.16 -8.37
N TYR A 40 4.41 -10.06 -8.79
CA TYR A 40 3.91 -8.71 -8.55
C TYR A 40 3.92 -7.87 -9.82
N ALA A 41 3.01 -6.90 -9.91
CA ALA A 41 3.09 -5.85 -10.92
C ALA A 41 4.11 -4.79 -10.46
N ALA A 42 5.14 -4.56 -11.27
CA ALA A 42 6.19 -3.58 -10.97
C ALA A 42 6.36 -2.57 -12.09
N CYS A 43 6.80 -1.37 -11.74
CA CYS A 43 7.21 -0.36 -12.70
C CYS A 43 8.37 -0.90 -13.56
N VAL A 44 8.34 -0.70 -14.88
CA VAL A 44 9.35 -1.26 -15.81
C VAL A 44 10.79 -0.93 -15.37
N SER A 45 11.06 0.35 -15.06
CA SER A 45 12.40 0.77 -14.65
C SER A 45 12.84 0.15 -13.32
N CYS A 46 11.92 0.00 -12.36
CA CYS A 46 12.16 -0.62 -11.07
C CYS A 46 12.47 -2.11 -11.21
N ASN A 47 11.66 -2.80 -12.03
CA ASN A 47 11.81 -4.23 -12.28
C ASN A 47 13.17 -4.53 -12.93
N ARG A 48 13.53 -3.77 -13.96
CA ARG A 48 14.81 -3.92 -14.66
C ARG A 48 16.00 -3.54 -13.78
N SER A 49 15.90 -2.44 -13.03
CA SER A 49 16.96 -2.03 -12.09
C SER A 49 17.16 -3.01 -10.93
N LYS A 50 16.12 -3.73 -10.52
CA LYS A 50 16.23 -4.78 -9.49
C LYS A 50 17.13 -5.93 -9.95
N GLY A 51 17.04 -6.32 -11.23
CA GLY A 51 17.77 -7.46 -11.78
C GLY A 51 17.55 -8.73 -10.94
N ASN A 52 18.65 -9.32 -10.46
CA ASN A 52 18.65 -10.51 -9.59
C ASN A 52 18.55 -10.20 -8.08
N GLY A 53 18.27 -8.94 -7.70
CA GLY A 53 17.94 -8.56 -6.32
C GLY A 53 16.59 -9.11 -5.89
N THR A 54 16.22 -8.92 -4.62
CA THR A 54 14.86 -9.23 -4.13
C THR A 54 13.99 -7.96 -4.19
N THR A 55 12.66 -8.08 -4.17
CA THR A 55 11.81 -6.86 -4.09
C THR A 55 12.14 -6.06 -2.84
N ALA A 56 12.48 -6.73 -1.73
CA ALA A 56 12.87 -6.07 -0.49
C ALA A 56 14.09 -5.16 -0.69
N SER A 57 15.17 -5.68 -1.30
CA SER A 57 16.37 -4.89 -1.57
C SER A 57 16.09 -3.77 -2.59
N ALA A 58 15.28 -4.02 -3.61
CA ALA A 58 14.90 -3.01 -4.61
C ALA A 58 13.98 -1.90 -4.07
N ARG A 59 13.27 -2.19 -2.98
CA ARG A 59 12.36 -1.24 -2.33
C ARG A 59 13.10 -0.27 -1.40
N ALA A 60 14.14 -0.74 -0.71
CA ALA A 60 14.87 0.06 0.28
C ALA A 60 15.39 1.43 -0.24
N PRO A 61 15.94 1.56 -1.47
CA PRO A 61 16.35 2.86 -2.02
C PRO A 61 15.19 3.84 -2.23
N ASN A 62 13.95 3.36 -2.31
CA ASN A 62 12.75 4.21 -2.39
C ASN A 62 12.21 4.59 -1.00
N GLY A 63 12.94 4.26 0.08
CA GLY A 63 12.55 4.60 1.45
C GLY A 63 11.49 3.68 2.06
N TYR A 64 11.16 2.55 1.43
CA TYR A 64 10.15 1.64 1.95
C TYR A 64 10.74 0.28 2.38
N ARG A 65 10.38 -0.19 3.57
CA ARG A 65 10.78 -1.49 4.12
C ARG A 65 9.77 -2.58 3.77
N ARG A 66 8.49 -2.23 3.63
CA ARG A 66 7.40 -3.20 3.40
C ARG A 66 6.58 -2.93 2.14
N ALA A 67 5.93 -3.99 1.65
CA ALA A 67 4.95 -3.88 0.57
C ALA A 67 3.72 -3.07 1.05
N PRO A 68 3.08 -2.32 0.14
CA PRO A 68 1.85 -1.63 0.48
C PRO A 68 0.74 -2.62 0.84
N LEU A 69 -0.18 -2.18 1.69
CA LEU A 69 -1.27 -3.00 2.20
C LEU A 69 -2.29 -3.34 1.11
N SER A 70 -2.88 -4.52 1.21
CA SER A 70 -4.02 -4.90 0.37
C SER A 70 -5.24 -4.01 0.66
N LYS A 71 -6.14 -3.88 -0.33
CA LYS A 71 -7.39 -3.11 -0.16
C LYS A 71 -8.19 -3.56 1.06
N GLN A 72 -8.27 -4.86 1.29
CA GLN A 72 -8.95 -5.42 2.47
C GLN A 72 -8.29 -4.95 3.76
N LYS A 73 -6.96 -4.95 3.84
CA LYS A 73 -6.23 -4.52 5.03
C LYS A 73 -6.38 -3.02 5.28
N LYS A 74 -6.39 -2.20 4.23
CA LYS A 74 -6.70 -0.77 4.33
C LYS A 74 -8.11 -0.52 4.86
N ASN A 75 -9.11 -1.25 4.38
CA ASN A 75 -10.48 -1.14 4.88
C ASN A 75 -10.57 -1.57 6.36
N GLN A 76 -9.88 -2.65 6.75
CA GLN A 76 -9.80 -3.06 8.15
C GLN A 76 -9.13 -1.99 9.02
N ASN A 77 -8.06 -1.36 8.54
CA ASN A 77 -7.43 -0.26 9.25
C ASN A 77 -8.38 0.94 9.37
N ALA A 78 -9.05 1.34 8.29
CA ALA A 78 -10.04 2.41 8.30
C ALA A 78 -11.14 2.17 9.36
N LEU A 79 -11.69 0.95 9.43
CA LEU A 79 -12.67 0.60 10.45
C LEU A 79 -12.11 0.69 11.88
N LYS A 80 -10.92 0.12 12.12
CA LYS A 80 -10.27 0.14 13.43
C LYS A 80 -9.99 1.57 13.90
N TRP A 81 -9.41 2.39 13.03
CA TRP A 81 -9.06 3.76 13.35
C TRP A 81 -10.29 4.67 13.41
N GLY A 82 -11.35 4.39 12.65
CA GLY A 82 -12.63 5.08 12.80
C GLY A 82 -13.27 4.81 14.16
N ALA A 83 -13.29 3.55 14.60
CA ALA A 83 -13.77 3.21 15.94
C ALA A 83 -12.91 3.84 17.06
N ALA A 84 -11.58 3.92 16.88
CA ALA A 84 -10.72 4.63 17.82
C ALA A 84 -10.98 6.14 17.82
N GLY A 85 -11.12 6.75 16.64
CA GLY A 85 -11.37 8.18 16.49
C GLY A 85 -12.73 8.62 17.06
N SER A 86 -13.74 7.75 17.03
CA SER A 86 -15.05 8.08 17.62
C SER A 86 -15.02 8.26 19.13
N LEU A 87 -13.99 7.75 19.82
CA LEU A 87 -13.81 7.90 21.26
C LEU A 87 -13.55 9.36 21.70
N VAL A 88 -13.21 10.26 20.77
CA VAL A 88 -13.10 11.71 21.05
C VAL A 88 -14.38 12.28 21.66
N ALA A 89 -15.56 11.71 21.33
CA ALA A 89 -16.84 12.11 21.90
C ALA A 89 -16.92 11.97 23.44
N LEU A 90 -16.09 11.13 24.05
CA LEU A 90 -16.05 10.96 25.51
C LEU A 90 -15.49 12.19 26.24
N PHE A 91 -14.72 13.02 25.54
CA PHE A 91 -14.00 14.17 26.11
C PHE A 91 -14.66 15.51 25.81
N VAL A 92 -15.86 15.52 25.20
CA VAL A 92 -16.61 16.75 24.89
C VAL A 92 -17.95 16.82 25.64
N PRO A 93 -18.49 18.04 25.89
CA PRO A 93 -19.78 18.22 26.53
C PRO A 93 -20.94 17.55 25.79
N PRO A 94 -22.03 17.14 26.48
CA PRO A 94 -23.15 16.40 25.88
C PRO A 94 -23.72 16.97 24.57
N PRO A 95 -23.92 18.29 24.42
CA PRO A 95 -24.46 18.85 23.17
C PRO A 95 -23.59 18.60 21.94
N LEU A 96 -22.27 18.40 22.12
CA LEU A 96 -21.30 18.25 21.04
C LEU A 96 -20.93 16.80 20.74
N ARG A 97 -21.37 15.84 21.56
CA ARG A 97 -20.93 14.44 21.47
C ARG A 97 -21.23 13.78 20.14
N LEU A 98 -22.43 14.00 19.59
CA LEU A 98 -22.81 13.39 18.31
C LEU A 98 -21.93 13.90 17.18
N VAL A 99 -21.68 15.22 17.14
CA VAL A 99 -20.82 15.84 16.12
C VAL A 99 -19.37 15.34 16.28
N ALA A 100 -18.84 15.33 17.50
CA ALA A 100 -17.50 14.84 17.78
C ALA A 100 -17.33 13.35 17.47
N PHE A 101 -18.36 12.53 17.70
CA PHE A 101 -18.37 11.11 17.36
C PHE A 101 -18.21 10.91 15.85
N VAL A 102 -19.07 11.57 15.04
CA VAL A 102 -19.06 11.44 13.58
C VAL A 102 -17.77 12.01 12.99
N ALA A 103 -17.35 13.20 13.42
CA ALA A 103 -16.13 13.84 12.94
C ALA A 103 -14.88 13.02 13.31
N GLY A 104 -14.81 12.54 14.56
CA GLY A 104 -13.73 11.69 15.04
C GLY A 104 -13.67 10.35 14.30
N ALA A 105 -14.82 9.71 14.07
CA ALA A 105 -14.88 8.47 13.30
C ALA A 105 -14.42 8.65 11.85
N ALA A 106 -14.87 9.72 11.18
CA ALA A 106 -14.47 10.02 9.80
C ALA A 106 -12.98 10.32 9.69
N ALA A 107 -12.45 11.19 10.56
CA ALA A 107 -11.03 11.53 10.58
C ALA A 107 -10.16 10.29 10.87
N GLY A 108 -10.54 9.48 11.87
CA GLY A 108 -9.86 8.24 12.19
C GLY A 108 -9.87 7.26 11.02
N ALA A 109 -11.00 7.08 10.34
CA ALA A 109 -11.09 6.17 9.20
C ALA A 109 -10.21 6.59 8.01
N LEU A 110 -10.16 7.89 7.70
CA LEU A 110 -9.30 8.43 6.64
C LEU A 110 -7.82 8.21 6.97
N LEU A 111 -7.39 8.58 8.18
CA LEU A 111 -6.01 8.37 8.64
C LEU A 111 -5.62 6.89 8.63
N GLY A 112 -6.53 6.01 9.06
CA GLY A 112 -6.31 4.58 9.06
C GLY A 112 -6.21 3.97 7.66
N HIS A 113 -7.01 4.46 6.70
CA HIS A 113 -6.98 3.99 5.32
C HIS A 113 -5.66 4.34 4.62
N ASP A 114 -5.14 5.55 4.86
CA ASP A 114 -3.94 6.06 4.20
C ASP A 114 -2.64 5.65 4.89
N SER A 115 -2.73 5.09 6.10
CA SER A 115 -1.59 4.51 6.82
C SER A 115 -1.05 3.28 6.08
N GLU A 116 0.14 3.43 5.52
CA GLU A 116 0.94 2.36 4.93
C GLU A 116 2.11 2.05 5.86
N PRO A 117 2.57 0.79 5.94
CA PRO A 117 3.80 0.49 6.65
C PRO A 117 4.97 1.21 5.96
N GLU A 118 5.91 1.70 6.75
CA GLU A 118 7.19 2.16 6.24
C GLU A 118 7.91 1.03 5.52
#